data_AF-A0A4Q4W131-F1
#
_entry.id   AF-A0A4Q4W131-F1
#
_cell.length_a   1.000
_cell.length_b   1.000
_cell.length_c   1.000
_cell.angle_alpha   90.00
_cell.angle_beta   90.00
_cell.angle_gamma   90.00
#
_symmetry.space_group_name_H-M   'P 1'
#
loop_
_entity.id
_entity.type
_entity.pdbx_description
1 polymer ?
#
loop_
_entity_poly.entity_id
_entity_poly.type
_entity_poly.pdbx_seq_one_letter_code
_entity_poly.pdbx_strand_id
1 'polypeptide(L)'
;MGYAVVTFDGPGQGLLLKQYEVTMRPDWETVVAQIIDHLVDFSSQHPDLELDMDSIAVSGASMGGSFALRAAAKPRIKTCASIDPFYHMWDFGTAHVSPNFMTAWIKGWIGQEFVDRLMGWLSAVSFQPKVGDNCHRDFLWLVLASRNSPAYEEVYLLCRGQ
;
A
#
# COMPACT_ATOMS: atom_id res chain seq x y z
N MET A 1 25.98 -2.71 8.40
CA MET A 1 24.85 -2.23 7.58
C MET A 1 23.63 -2.29 8.48
N GLY A 2 23.14 -1.15 8.96
CA GLY A 2 21.92 -1.07 9.76
C GLY A 2 20.86 -0.30 8.97
N TYR A 3 19.63 -0.78 8.98
CA TYR A 3 18.49 -0.11 8.37
C TYR A 3 17.38 -0.03 9.41
N ALA A 4 16.74 1.13 9.54
CA ALA A 4 15.48 1.25 10.26
C ALA A 4 14.36 0.97 9.27
N VAL A 5 13.43 0.10 9.62
CA VAL A 5 12.28 -0.23 8.77
C VAL A 5 11.03 0.27 9.48
N VAL A 6 10.19 0.99 8.74
CA VAL A 6 8.92 1.50 9.21
C VAL A 6 7.81 0.83 8.40
N THR A 7 6.91 0.16 9.11
CA THR A 7 5.65 -0.36 8.58
C THR A 7 4.49 0.47 9.07
N PHE A 8 3.49 0.66 8.21
CA PHE A 8 2.31 1.42 8.55
C PHE A 8 1.10 0.90 7.77
N ASP A 9 -0.07 1.01 8.38
CA ASP A 9 -1.35 0.89 7.70
C ASP A 9 -1.79 2.29 7.22
N GLY A 10 -2.08 2.45 5.94
CA GLY A 10 -2.71 3.68 5.46
C GLY A 10 -4.14 3.47 4.92
N PRO A 11 -4.71 4.48 4.25
CA PRO A 11 -6.11 4.46 3.81
C PRO A 11 -6.47 3.23 2.97
N GLY A 12 -7.50 2.48 3.38
CA GLY A 12 -7.92 1.24 2.73
C GLY A 12 -7.11 -0.01 3.11
N GLN A 13 -6.25 0.08 4.12
CA GLN A 13 -5.46 -1.05 4.63
C GLN A 13 -5.72 -1.33 6.11
N GLY A 14 -5.49 -2.58 6.51
CA GLY A 14 -5.39 -3.02 7.89
C GLY A 14 -6.44 -2.45 8.85
N LEU A 15 -5.97 -1.86 9.95
CA LEU A 15 -6.84 -1.33 11.00
C LEU A 15 -7.59 -0.06 10.56
N LEU A 16 -6.97 0.77 9.71
CA LEU A 16 -7.58 2.00 9.20
C LEU A 16 -8.89 1.73 8.44
N LEU A 17 -8.93 0.67 7.63
CA LEU A 17 -10.15 0.28 6.94
C LEU A 17 -11.16 -0.39 7.88
N LYS A 18 -10.70 -1.29 8.76
CA LYS A 18 -11.61 -2.11 9.59
C LYS A 18 -12.26 -1.35 10.73
N GLN A 19 -11.53 -0.45 11.38
CA GLN A 19 -11.99 0.24 12.59
C GLN A 19 -12.41 1.68 12.31
N TYR A 20 -11.69 2.35 11.41
CA TYR A 20 -11.90 3.77 11.14
C TYR A 20 -12.60 4.03 9.81
N GLU A 21 -12.96 2.97 9.07
CA GLU A 21 -13.64 3.02 7.78
C GLU A 21 -12.94 3.94 6.76
N VAL A 22 -11.63 4.13 6.91
CA VAL A 22 -10.85 4.98 6.02
C VAL A 22 -10.63 4.21 4.73
N THR A 23 -11.33 4.64 3.68
CA THR A 23 -11.31 3.99 2.36
C THR A 23 -10.02 4.27 1.60
N MET A 24 -9.73 3.41 0.63
CA MET A 24 -8.54 3.58 -0.22
C MET A 24 -8.63 4.85 -1.06
N ARG A 25 -7.57 5.65 -1.02
CA ARG A 25 -7.43 6.83 -1.87
C ARG A 25 -6.51 6.56 -3.06
N PRO A 26 -6.73 7.21 -4.21
CA PRO A 26 -5.90 7.00 -5.38
C PRO A 26 -4.53 7.64 -5.27
N ASP A 27 -4.33 8.72 -4.50
CA ASP A 27 -3.10 9.53 -4.44
C ASP A 27 -2.17 9.14 -3.29
N TRP A 28 -1.68 7.90 -3.33
CA TRP A 28 -0.84 7.31 -2.29
C TRP A 28 0.52 7.99 -2.09
N GLU A 29 1.03 8.71 -3.08
CA GLU A 29 2.22 9.55 -2.96
C GLU A 29 2.07 10.66 -1.90
N THR A 30 0.84 11.12 -1.66
CA THR A 30 0.52 12.11 -0.62
C THR A 30 0.66 11.48 0.77
N VAL A 31 0.20 10.24 0.94
CA VAL A 31 0.28 9.53 2.23
C VAL A 31 1.74 9.25 2.58
N VAL A 32 2.53 8.77 1.63
CA VAL A 32 3.96 8.52 1.87
C VAL A 32 4.71 9.81 2.19
N ALA A 33 4.37 10.93 1.55
CA ALA A 33 4.95 12.22 1.88
C ALA A 33 4.69 12.63 3.34
N GLN A 34 3.45 12.47 3.83
CA GLN A 34 3.10 12.76 5.22
C GLN A 34 3.83 11.87 6.22
N ILE A 35 4.06 10.60 5.88
CA ILE A 35 4.81 9.67 6.72
C ILE A 35 6.28 10.09 6.78
N ILE A 36 6.87 10.49 5.65
CA ILE A 36 8.23 11.03 5.62
C ILE A 36 8.32 12.30 6.47
N ASP A 37 7.36 13.22 6.36
CA ASP A 37 7.32 14.44 7.19
C ASP A 37 7.28 14.07 8.69
N HIS A 38 6.43 13.13 9.07
CA HIS A 38 6.36 12.64 10.46
C HIS A 38 7.68 12.00 10.93
N LEU A 39 8.36 11.25 10.06
CA LEU A 39 9.65 10.63 10.38
C LEU A 39 10.77 11.66 10.57
N VAL A 40 10.73 12.78 9.83
CA VAL A 40 11.67 13.90 10.03
C VAL A 40 11.47 14.52 11.41
N ASP A 41 10.22 14.77 11.79
CA ASP A 41 9.89 15.32 13.10
C ASP A 41 10.26 14.35 14.23
N PHE A 42 9.96 13.06 14.05
CA PHE A 42 10.33 11.99 14.99
C PHE A 42 11.84 11.88 15.16
N SER A 43 12.60 11.86 14.06
CA SER A 43 14.06 11.83 14.08
C SER A 43 14.65 13.04 14.78
N SER A 44 14.03 14.22 14.65
CA SER A 44 14.49 15.44 15.31
C SER A 44 14.29 15.39 16.83
N GLN A 45 13.28 14.65 17.29
CA GLN A 45 13.01 14.43 18.71
C GLN A 45 13.86 13.31 19.32
N HIS A 46 14.39 12.40 18.50
CA HIS A 46 15.13 11.20 18.94
C HIS A 46 16.50 11.13 18.24
N PRO A 47 17.42 12.07 18.55
CA PRO A 47 18.73 12.14 17.90
C PRO A 47 19.62 10.93 18.19
N ASP A 48 19.32 10.17 19.24
CA ASP A 48 19.98 8.91 19.62
C ASP A 48 19.79 7.78 18.60
N LEU A 49 18.76 7.85 17.74
CA LEU A 49 18.49 6.84 16.71
C LEU A 49 19.34 7.00 15.45
N GLU A 50 20.00 8.17 15.26
CA GLU A 50 20.87 8.47 14.12
C GLU A 50 20.28 8.08 12.74
N LEU A 51 19.00 8.43 12.51
CA LEU A 51 18.30 8.13 11.26
C LEU A 51 18.80 9.04 10.12
N ASP A 52 19.14 8.44 8.96
CA ASP A 52 19.56 9.19 7.77
C ASP A 52 18.36 9.53 6.88
N MET A 53 17.79 10.72 7.11
CA MET A 53 16.64 11.21 6.34
C MET A 53 17.01 11.64 4.91
N ASP A 54 18.30 11.69 4.54
CA ASP A 54 18.72 11.93 3.15
C ASP A 54 18.74 10.64 2.31
N SER A 55 18.67 9.47 2.97
CA SER A 55 18.84 8.14 2.39
C SER A 55 17.59 7.27 2.57
N ILE A 56 16.43 7.77 2.14
CA ILE A 56 15.15 7.08 2.26
C ILE A 56 14.94 6.12 1.08
N ALA A 57 14.59 4.88 1.39
CA ALA A 57 14.18 3.85 0.45
C ALA A 57 12.71 3.47 0.68
N VAL A 58 12.04 3.00 -0.37
CA VAL A 58 10.69 2.43 -0.27
C VAL A 58 10.65 1.05 -0.90
N SER A 59 9.90 0.14 -0.29
CA SER A 59 9.69 -1.21 -0.81
C SER A 59 8.22 -1.57 -0.71
N GLY A 60 7.66 -2.25 -1.70
CA GLY A 60 6.27 -2.70 -1.65
C GLY A 60 6.02 -3.95 -2.48
N ALA A 61 5.04 -4.73 -2.06
CA ALA A 61 4.63 -5.96 -2.73
C ALA A 61 3.16 -5.90 -3.16
N SER A 62 2.83 -6.52 -4.29
CA SER A 62 1.48 -6.56 -4.86
C SER A 62 0.93 -5.13 -5.04
N MET A 63 -0.19 -4.80 -4.40
CA MET A 63 -0.76 -3.45 -4.42
C MET A 63 0.20 -2.37 -3.90
N GLY A 64 1.00 -2.69 -2.88
CA GLY A 64 1.98 -1.73 -2.37
C GLY A 64 3.21 -1.60 -3.25
N GLY A 65 3.47 -2.53 -4.17
CA GLY A 65 4.47 -2.35 -5.23
C GLY A 65 4.12 -1.16 -6.12
N SER A 66 2.84 -0.98 -6.44
CA SER A 66 2.35 0.18 -7.20
C SER A 66 2.41 1.47 -6.38
N PHE A 67 2.19 1.42 -5.06
CA PHE A 67 2.35 2.57 -4.16
C PHE A 67 3.81 2.99 -4.02
N ALA A 68 4.74 2.02 -3.91
CA ALA A 68 6.18 2.27 -3.87
C ALA A 68 6.65 3.03 -5.12
N LEU A 69 6.20 2.63 -6.31
CA LEU A 69 6.52 3.32 -7.56
C LEU A 69 6.00 4.77 -7.59
N ARG A 70 4.76 5.01 -7.10
CA ARG A 70 4.20 6.36 -7.01
C ARG A 70 4.94 7.22 -5.99
N ALA A 71 5.33 6.65 -4.86
CA ALA A 71 6.13 7.33 -3.86
C ALA A 71 7.52 7.69 -4.41
N ALA A 72 8.14 6.78 -5.16
CA ALA A 72 9.44 6.97 -5.80
C ALA A 72 9.45 8.10 -6.84
N ALA A 73 8.29 8.53 -7.34
CA ALA A 73 8.19 9.73 -8.17
C ALA A 73 8.48 11.04 -7.39
N LYS A 74 8.53 11.00 -6.05
CA LYS A 74 8.88 12.15 -5.21
C LYS A 74 10.41 12.20 -5.00
N PRO A 75 11.04 13.39 -5.06
CA PRO A 75 12.50 13.54 -5.03
C PRO A 75 13.17 13.15 -3.71
N ARG A 76 12.39 12.97 -2.64
CA ARG A 76 12.89 12.59 -1.31
C ARG A 76 13.25 11.10 -1.21
N ILE A 77 12.74 10.27 -2.11
CA ILE A 77 13.02 8.83 -2.13
C ILE A 77 14.21 8.56 -3.05
N LYS A 78 15.23 7.88 -2.55
CA LYS A 78 16.47 7.57 -3.29
C LYS A 78 16.40 6.23 -4.01
N THR A 79 15.78 5.24 -3.38
CA THR A 79 15.68 3.88 -3.93
C THR A 79 14.28 3.33 -3.75
N CYS A 80 13.87 2.49 -4.70
CA CYS A 80 12.56 1.88 -4.73
C CYS A 80 12.68 0.41 -5.11
N ALA A 81 12.05 -0.47 -4.33
CA ALA A 81 11.84 -1.86 -4.67
C ALA A 81 10.33 -2.11 -4.87
N SER A 82 9.95 -2.61 -6.03
CA SER A 82 8.57 -2.92 -6.38
C SER A 82 8.47 -4.38 -6.76
N ILE A 83 7.66 -5.16 -6.03
CA ILE A 83 7.53 -6.60 -6.18
C ILE A 83 6.12 -6.93 -6.64
N ASP A 84 6.00 -7.52 -7.83
CA ASP A 84 4.75 -7.88 -8.49
C ASP A 84 3.68 -6.76 -8.52
N PRO A 85 4.03 -5.52 -8.93
CA PRO A 85 3.06 -4.45 -9.03
C PRO A 85 2.07 -4.71 -10.16
N PHE A 86 0.82 -4.30 -9.98
CA PHE A 86 -0.11 -4.12 -11.10
C PHE A 86 -0.11 -2.65 -11.54
N TYR A 87 0.06 -2.41 -12.84
CA TYR A 87 0.10 -1.06 -13.40
C TYR A 87 -1.29 -0.42 -13.41
N HIS A 88 -2.32 -1.17 -13.83
CA HIS A 88 -3.72 -0.77 -13.77
C HIS A 88 -4.59 -1.89 -13.20
N MET A 89 -5.45 -1.52 -12.25
CA MET A 89 -6.44 -2.45 -11.67
C MET A 89 -7.41 -2.99 -12.74
N TRP A 90 -7.65 -2.21 -13.80
CA TRP A 90 -8.42 -2.66 -14.96
C TRP A 90 -7.75 -3.85 -15.67
N ASP A 91 -6.45 -3.77 -15.95
CA ASP A 91 -5.74 -4.86 -16.62
C ASP A 91 -5.72 -6.12 -15.75
N PHE A 92 -5.55 -5.95 -14.44
CA PHE A 92 -5.66 -7.06 -13.49
C PHE A 92 -7.07 -7.69 -13.50
N GLY A 93 -8.13 -6.88 -13.40
CA GLY A 93 -9.50 -7.38 -13.38
C GLY A 93 -9.89 -8.07 -14.69
N THR A 94 -9.52 -7.48 -15.82
CA THR A 94 -9.86 -8.02 -17.15
C THR A 94 -9.06 -9.27 -17.52
N ALA A 95 -7.84 -9.44 -17.00
CA ALA A 95 -7.05 -10.66 -17.19
C ALA A 95 -7.69 -11.92 -16.55
N HIS A 96 -8.54 -11.74 -15.53
CA HIS A 96 -9.22 -12.83 -14.82
C HIS A 96 -10.67 -13.06 -15.28
N VAL A 97 -11.11 -12.32 -16.29
CA VAL A 97 -12.46 -12.41 -16.86
C VAL A 97 -12.37 -12.96 -18.28
N SER A 98 -13.36 -13.78 -18.66
CA SER A 98 -13.40 -14.34 -20.01
C SER A 98 -13.29 -13.24 -21.09
N PRO A 99 -12.36 -13.34 -22.06
CA PRO A 99 -12.21 -12.36 -23.12
C PRO A 99 -13.49 -12.12 -23.92
N ASN A 100 -14.33 -13.16 -24.05
CA ASN A 100 -15.62 -13.08 -24.75
C ASN A 100 -16.63 -12.24 -23.97
N PHE A 101 -16.65 -12.37 -22.65
CA PHE A 101 -17.51 -11.56 -21.77
C PHE A 101 -17.06 -10.10 -21.79
N MET A 102 -15.76 -9.84 -21.63
CA MET A 102 -15.19 -8.49 -21.69
C MET A 102 -15.50 -7.80 -23.02
N THR A 103 -15.34 -8.53 -24.13
CA THR A 103 -15.64 -8.02 -25.47
C THR A 103 -17.12 -7.69 -25.63
N ALA A 104 -18.02 -8.52 -25.11
CA ALA A 104 -19.46 -8.28 -25.17
C ALA A 104 -19.88 -7.08 -24.29
N TRP A 105 -19.26 -6.89 -23.13
CA TRP A 105 -19.51 -5.73 -22.27
C TRP A 105 -18.97 -4.43 -22.88
N ILE A 106 -17.72 -4.40 -23.34
CA ILE A 106 -17.12 -3.20 -23.96
C ILE A 106 -17.85 -2.79 -25.24
N LYS A 107 -18.33 -3.75 -26.04
CA LYS A 107 -19.12 -3.47 -27.25
C LYS A 107 -20.57 -3.06 -26.97
N GLY A 108 -21.00 -3.01 -25.70
CA GLY A 108 -22.35 -2.63 -25.29
C GLY A 108 -23.42 -3.70 -25.53
N TRP A 109 -23.01 -4.94 -25.81
CA TRP A 109 -23.94 -6.08 -25.95
C TRP A 109 -24.45 -6.54 -24.58
N ILE A 110 -23.70 -6.23 -23.51
CA ILE A 110 -24.10 -6.42 -22.12
C ILE A 110 -24.22 -5.03 -21.50
N GLY A 111 -25.42 -4.68 -21.02
CA GLY A 111 -25.68 -3.38 -20.39
C GLY A 111 -24.97 -3.25 -19.03
N GLN A 112 -24.49 -2.04 -18.70
CA GLN A 112 -23.84 -1.76 -17.41
C GLN A 112 -24.71 -2.17 -16.22
N GLU A 113 -26.01 -1.84 -16.23
CA GLU A 113 -26.92 -2.21 -15.14
C GLU A 113 -27.03 -3.73 -14.91
N PHE A 114 -26.95 -4.53 -15.98
CA PHE A 114 -26.96 -5.98 -15.86
C PHE A 114 -25.69 -6.49 -15.20
N VAL A 115 -24.53 -5.93 -15.59
CA VAL A 115 -23.25 -6.28 -15.00
C VAL A 115 -23.19 -5.84 -13.55
N ASP A 116 -23.67 -4.63 -13.23
CA ASP A 116 -23.67 -4.10 -11.87
C ASP A 116 -24.57 -4.94 -10.95
N ARG A 117 -25.75 -5.37 -11.42
CA ARG A 117 -26.63 -6.27 -10.65
C ARG A 117 -26.03 -7.67 -10.48
N LEU A 118 -25.42 -8.21 -11.53
CA LEU A 118 -24.75 -9.50 -11.47
C LEU A 118 -23.55 -9.45 -10.51
N MET A 119 -22.71 -8.44 -10.60
CA MET A 119 -21.54 -8.25 -9.73
C MET A 119 -21.95 -7.93 -8.30
N GLY A 120 -23.00 -7.12 -8.09
CA GLY A 120 -23.56 -6.87 -6.76
C GLY A 120 -24.08 -8.16 -6.13
N TRP A 121 -24.82 -8.97 -6.87
CA TRP A 121 -25.27 -10.28 -6.39
C TRP A 121 -24.10 -11.23 -6.13
N LEU A 122 -23.18 -11.36 -7.09
CA LEU A 122 -21.97 -12.19 -6.97
C LEU A 122 -21.13 -11.78 -5.76
N SER A 123 -20.92 -10.48 -5.50
CA SER A 123 -20.21 -9.98 -4.33
C SER A 123 -20.90 -10.32 -3.00
N ALA A 124 -22.24 -10.39 -3.01
CA ALA A 124 -23.04 -10.77 -1.86
C ALA A 124 -23.07 -12.28 -1.61
N VAL A 125 -22.93 -13.10 -2.66
CA VAL A 125 -22.89 -14.58 -2.56
C VAL A 125 -21.47 -15.16 -2.57
N SER A 126 -20.47 -14.37 -2.98
CA SER A 126 -19.07 -14.79 -2.99
C SER A 126 -18.59 -14.82 -1.55
N PHE A 127 -18.75 -15.99 -0.95
CA PHE A 127 -18.07 -16.45 0.26
C PHE A 127 -16.59 -16.72 -0.04
N GLN A 128 -15.91 -15.82 -0.75
CA GLN A 128 -14.47 -15.66 -0.60
C GLN A 128 -14.29 -14.75 0.61
N PRO A 129 -13.46 -15.22 1.55
CA PRO A 129 -13.80 -15.32 2.95
C PRO A 129 -13.87 -13.93 3.55
N LYS A 130 -14.27 -13.84 4.82
CA LYS A 130 -13.64 -12.88 5.73
C LYS A 130 -12.21 -12.61 5.22
N VAL A 131 -11.96 -11.43 4.64
CA VAL A 131 -10.62 -10.82 4.63
C VAL A 131 -10.36 -10.35 6.07
N GLY A 132 -10.62 -11.27 6.97
CA GLY A 132 -10.66 -11.24 8.41
C GLY A 132 -9.88 -12.49 8.74
N ASP A 133 -8.56 -12.28 8.70
CA ASP A 133 -7.68 -12.52 9.84
C ASP A 133 -6.21 -12.51 9.38
N ASN A 134 -5.94 -12.67 8.08
CA ASN A 134 -4.57 -12.73 7.53
C ASN A 134 -4.15 -11.64 6.54
N CYS A 135 -5.00 -10.63 6.27
CA CYS A 135 -4.53 -9.37 5.62
C CYS A 135 -3.86 -8.46 6.65
N HIS A 136 -3.05 -9.06 7.51
CA HIS A 136 -2.17 -8.41 8.48
C HIS A 136 -0.77 -8.75 8.03
N ARG A 137 -0.22 -7.88 7.18
CA ARG A 137 1.18 -7.46 7.14
C ARG A 137 1.45 -6.85 5.76
N ASP A 138 1.39 -5.52 5.75
CA ASP A 138 2.43 -4.70 5.13
C ASP A 138 2.57 -4.85 3.60
N PHE A 139 1.62 -4.27 2.86
CA PHE A 139 1.79 -4.11 1.41
C PHE A 139 2.92 -3.12 1.07
N LEU A 140 3.21 -2.16 1.95
CA LEU A 140 4.20 -1.10 1.74
C LEU A 140 5.09 -0.97 2.98
N TRP A 141 6.39 -0.95 2.74
CA TRP A 141 7.47 -0.84 3.73
C TRP A 141 8.27 0.41 3.40
N LEU A 142 8.44 1.31 4.37
CA LEU A 142 9.45 2.36 4.24
C LEU A 142 10.75 1.83 4.85
N VAL A 143 11.85 1.92 4.12
CA VAL A 143 13.16 1.46 4.58
C VAL A 143 14.08 2.68 4.67
N LEU A 144 14.53 3.01 5.87
CA LEU A 144 15.47 4.09 6.14
C LEU A 144 16.86 3.49 6.36
N ALA A 145 17.90 4.06 5.76
CA ALA A 145 19.27 3.72 6.11
C ALA A 145 19.65 4.37 7.45
N SER A 146 20.40 3.67 8.30
CA SER A 146 21.04 4.24 9.50
C SER A 146 22.56 4.28 9.28
N ARG A 147 23.19 5.43 9.61
CA ARG A 147 24.60 5.67 9.29
C ARG A 147 25.58 4.91 10.17
N ASN A 148 25.23 4.47 11.39
CA ASN A 148 26.21 3.81 12.24
C ASN A 148 25.63 3.02 13.45
N SER A 149 24.94 1.89 13.26
CA SER A 149 24.85 0.84 14.32
C SER A 149 24.18 -0.46 13.85
N PRO A 150 24.39 -1.58 14.58
CA PRO A 150 23.69 -2.84 14.37
C PRO A 150 22.23 -2.69 14.84
N ALA A 151 21.41 -1.98 14.06
CA ALA A 151 19.99 -1.84 14.32
C ALA A 151 19.28 -3.15 13.92
N TYR A 152 19.40 -4.16 14.80
CA TYR A 152 18.51 -5.31 14.85
C TYR A 152 17.29 -5.05 15.76
N GLU A 153 17.08 -3.80 16.19
CA GLU A 153 15.85 -3.39 16.86
C GLU A 153 14.84 -2.89 15.82
N GLU A 154 13.84 -3.73 15.59
CA GLU A 154 12.62 -3.40 14.85
C GLU A 154 12.02 -2.09 15.38
N VAL A 155 11.90 -1.08 14.52
CA VAL A 155 11.06 0.10 14.81
C VAL A 155 9.60 -0.32 14.60
N TYR A 156 9.08 -1.10 15.55
CA TYR A 156 7.64 -1.38 15.73
C TYR A 156 6.97 -0.21 16.46
N LEU A 157 6.90 0.96 15.83
CA LEU A 157 6.23 2.12 16.42
C LEU A 157 5.43 2.89 15.36
N LEU A 158 4.14 2.59 15.28
CA LEU A 158 2.99 3.52 15.45
C LEU A 158 1.71 2.99 14.75
N CYS A 159 1.06 2.01 15.38
CA CYS A 159 -0.40 1.80 15.29
C CYS A 159 -0.99 1.19 16.58
N ARG A 160 -0.29 1.32 17.73
CA ARG A 160 -0.69 0.73 19.02
C ARG A 160 -0.82 1.74 20.17
N GLY A 161 -1.32 2.94 19.88
CA GLY A 161 -1.62 3.88 20.95
C GLY A 161 -2.24 5.19 20.49
N GLN A 162 -3.54 5.15 20.19
CA GLN A 162 -4.54 6.05 20.79
C GLN A 162 -5.89 5.32 20.83
#